data_AF-A0A963ZF39-F1
#
_entry.id   AF-A0A963ZF39-F1
#
_cell.length_a   1.000
_cell.length_b   1.000
_cell.length_c   1.000
_cell.angle_alpha   90.00
_cell.angle_beta   90.00
_cell.angle_gamma   90.00
#
_symmetry.space_group_name_H-M   'P 1'
#
loop_
_entity.id
_entity.type
_entity.pdbx_description
1 polymer ?
#
loop_
_entity_poly.entity_id
_entity_poly.type
_entity_poly.pdbx_seq_one_letter_code
_entity_poly.pdbx_strand_id
1 'polypeptide(L)'
;MEKTKFELEFILNTSTPILYKCMTTPSGLSEWFADNVNVKGDNYTFFWDGSEETAQMIRNKKGESVRFQWEDDEGEDYYFELLIRVDPMTKQVALIVTDFAEEDEIEDAKLLWENSITSLRQSIGC
;
A
#
# COMPACT_ATOMS: atom_id res chain seq x y z
N MET A 1 8.94 15.04 13.29
CA MET A 1 8.18 15.02 14.56
C MET A 1 7.73 13.59 14.81
N GLU A 2 6.96 13.29 15.85
CA GLU A 2 6.42 11.93 16.02
C GLU A 2 5.27 11.72 15.03
N LYS A 3 5.33 10.65 14.20
CA LYS A 3 4.26 10.34 13.26
C LYS A 3 3.13 9.61 13.98
N THR A 4 1.89 9.96 13.67
CA THR A 4 0.70 9.30 14.21
C THR A 4 0.16 8.28 13.21
N LYS A 5 -0.17 7.08 13.70
CA LYS A 5 -0.79 6.02 12.91
C LYS A 5 -2.20 6.40 12.48
N PHE A 6 -2.54 6.15 11.22
CA PHE A 6 -3.91 6.17 10.72
C PHE A 6 -4.23 4.92 9.90
N GLU A 7 -5.53 4.63 9.74
CA GLU A 7 -6.02 3.51 8.94
C GLU A 7 -7.16 3.95 8.01
N LEU A 8 -7.19 3.38 6.80
CA LEU A 8 -8.22 3.58 5.80
C LEU A 8 -8.76 2.22 5.34
N GLU A 9 -10.06 2.13 5.11
CA GLU A 9 -10.73 0.89 4.67
C GLU A 9 -11.46 1.10 3.35
N PHE A 10 -11.16 0.25 2.37
CA PHE A 10 -11.72 0.33 1.02
C PHE A 10 -12.32 -1.00 0.59
N ILE A 11 -13.64 -1.03 0.33
CA ILE A 11 -14.30 -2.20 -0.24
C ILE A 11 -13.97 -2.29 -1.73
N LEU A 12 -13.40 -3.41 -2.17
CA LEU A 12 -12.97 -3.65 -3.55
C LEU A 12 -13.72 -4.85 -4.14
N ASN A 13 -14.26 -4.70 -5.35
CA ASN A 13 -14.92 -5.79 -6.07
C ASN A 13 -13.88 -6.61 -6.86
N THR A 14 -13.03 -7.33 -6.12
CA THR A 14 -11.96 -8.17 -6.68
C THR A 14 -11.75 -9.42 -5.84
N SER A 15 -10.93 -10.34 -6.33
CA SER A 15 -10.54 -11.54 -5.58
C SER A 15 -9.25 -11.32 -4.79
N THR A 16 -9.13 -11.97 -3.64
CA THR A 16 -7.91 -11.93 -2.80
C THR A 16 -6.62 -12.22 -3.59
N PRO A 17 -6.56 -13.22 -4.51
CA PRO A 17 -5.34 -13.48 -5.26
C PRO A 17 -4.96 -12.36 -6.25
N ILE A 18 -5.93 -11.67 -6.83
CA ILE A 18 -5.67 -10.53 -7.73
C ILE A 18 -5.14 -9.36 -6.91
N LEU A 19 -5.86 -8.99 -5.84
CA LEU A 19 -5.47 -7.89 -4.96
C LEU A 19 -4.07 -8.12 -4.38
N TYR A 20 -3.77 -9.35 -3.92
CA TYR A 20 -2.45 -9.68 -3.41
C TYR A 20 -1.32 -9.50 -4.44
N LYS A 21 -1.58 -9.78 -5.73
CA LYS A 21 -0.59 -9.51 -6.79
C LYS A 21 -0.38 -8.00 -6.97
N CYS A 22 -1.46 -7.21 -7.00
CA CYS A 22 -1.39 -5.75 -7.11
C CYS A 22 -0.55 -5.10 -6.00
N MET A 23 -0.48 -5.71 -4.82
CA MET A 23 0.25 -5.19 -3.66
C MET A 23 1.71 -5.68 -3.55
N THR A 24 2.10 -6.72 -4.28
CA THR A 24 3.39 -7.41 -4.03
C THR A 24 4.30 -7.51 -5.24
N THR A 25 3.77 -7.48 -6.46
CA THR A 25 4.59 -7.55 -7.67
C THR A 25 4.92 -6.14 -8.15
N PRO A 26 6.15 -5.88 -8.65
CA PRO A 26 6.52 -4.57 -9.19
C PRO A 26 5.56 -4.10 -10.29
N SER A 27 5.18 -5.01 -11.20
CA SER A 27 4.18 -4.72 -12.22
C SER A 27 2.80 -4.43 -11.65
N GLY A 28 2.45 -4.96 -10.49
CA GLY A 28 1.15 -4.72 -9.85
C GLY A 28 1.12 -3.36 -9.19
N LEU A 29 2.19 -3.01 -8.45
CA LEU A 29 2.34 -1.72 -7.78
C LEU A 29 2.48 -0.56 -8.78
N SER A 30 3.11 -0.81 -9.94
CA SER A 30 3.26 0.20 -11.01
C SER A 30 1.94 0.58 -11.71
N GLU A 31 0.85 -0.15 -11.47
CA GLU A 31 -0.45 0.14 -12.10
C GLU A 31 -1.31 1.12 -11.28
N TRP A 32 -0.93 1.41 -10.02
CA TRP A 32 -1.79 2.21 -9.14
C TRP A 32 -1.09 2.99 -8.03
N PHE A 33 0.09 2.54 -7.59
CA PHE A 33 0.80 3.15 -6.45
C PHE A 33 1.93 4.08 -6.88
N ALA A 34 2.69 3.68 -7.91
CA ALA A 34 3.79 4.46 -8.50
C ALA A 34 3.82 4.30 -10.02
N ASP A 35 4.56 5.17 -10.72
CA ASP A 35 4.68 5.10 -12.19
C ASP A 35 5.57 3.91 -12.63
N ASN A 36 6.55 3.57 -11.78
CA ASN A 36 7.40 2.40 -11.96
C ASN A 36 7.85 1.87 -10.59
N VAL A 37 8.14 0.57 -10.52
CA VAL A 37 8.68 -0.08 -9.33
C VAL A 37 9.79 -1.04 -9.72
N ASN A 38 10.98 -0.83 -9.17
CA ASN A 38 12.11 -1.75 -9.28
C ASN A 38 12.28 -2.52 -7.97
N VAL A 39 12.66 -3.80 -8.07
CA VAL A 39 12.84 -4.67 -6.90
C VAL A 39 14.21 -5.33 -6.93
N LYS A 40 14.94 -5.24 -5.83
CA LYS A 40 16.23 -5.90 -5.62
C LYS A 40 16.26 -6.57 -4.24
N GLY A 41 16.08 -7.88 -4.21
CA GLY A 41 15.88 -8.60 -2.94
C GLY A 41 14.56 -8.18 -2.32
N ASP A 42 14.60 -7.71 -1.08
CA ASP A 42 13.43 -7.19 -0.36
C ASP A 42 13.26 -5.67 -0.48
N ASN A 43 14.14 -4.97 -1.22
CA ASN A 43 14.06 -3.52 -1.41
C ASN A 43 13.27 -3.19 -2.67
N TYR A 44 12.30 -2.30 -2.51
CA TYR A 44 11.39 -1.80 -3.53
C TYR A 44 11.69 -0.31 -3.73
N THR A 45 12.10 0.08 -4.93
CA THR A 45 12.27 1.48 -5.31
C THR A 45 11.07 1.90 -6.16
N PHE A 46 10.33 2.88 -5.67
CA PHE A 46 9.16 3.46 -6.30
C PHE A 46 9.56 4.76 -7.00
N PHE A 47 9.05 4.97 -8.21
CA PHE A 47 9.35 6.14 -9.02
C PHE A 47 8.04 6.87 -9.33
N TRP A 48 8.02 8.18 -9.08
CA TRP A 48 6.98 9.12 -9.50
C TRP A 48 7.64 10.24 -10.31
N ASP A 49 6.86 11.08 -10.98
CA ASP A 49 7.37 12.14 -11.88
C ASP A 49 8.49 13.00 -11.24
N GLY A 50 9.74 12.64 -11.52
CA GLY A 50 10.94 13.31 -11.03
C GLY A 50 11.40 12.96 -9.61
N SER A 51 10.74 12.04 -8.91
CA SER A 51 11.13 11.58 -7.56
C SER A 51 11.21 10.06 -7.46
N GLU A 52 12.03 9.57 -6.52
CA GLU A 52 12.13 8.16 -6.17
C GLU A 52 12.23 8.00 -4.66
N GLU A 53 11.62 6.95 -4.13
CA GLU A 53 11.77 6.54 -2.73
C GLU A 53 11.94 5.03 -2.65
N THR A 54 12.72 4.56 -1.67
CA THR A 54 12.95 3.14 -1.46
C THR A 54 12.34 2.70 -0.14
N ALA A 55 11.70 1.53 -0.16
CA ALA A 55 11.19 0.85 1.03
C ALA A 55 11.65 -0.60 1.07
N GLN A 56 11.90 -1.12 2.27
CA GLN A 56 12.13 -2.53 2.50
C GLN A 56 10.80 -3.26 2.79
N MET A 57 10.56 -4.40 2.15
CA MET A 57 9.47 -5.31 2.53
C MET A 57 9.83 -6.04 3.83
N ILE A 58 9.37 -5.51 4.96
CA ILE A 58 9.65 -6.07 6.30
C ILE A 58 8.73 -7.23 6.69
N ARG A 59 7.57 -7.38 6.03
CA ARG A 59 6.66 -8.49 6.28
C ARG A 59 5.86 -8.85 5.04
N ASN A 60 5.74 -10.15 4.79
CA ASN A 60 4.89 -10.68 3.74
C ASN A 60 4.11 -11.91 4.24
N LYS A 61 2.79 -11.77 4.36
CA LYS A 61 1.87 -12.87 4.64
C LYS A 61 1.09 -13.18 3.37
N LYS A 62 1.54 -14.23 2.66
CA LYS A 62 1.02 -14.60 1.34
C LYS A 62 -0.50 -14.70 1.29
N GLY A 63 -1.11 -13.89 0.42
CA GLY A 63 -2.56 -13.84 0.23
C GLY A 63 -3.32 -13.06 1.29
N GLU A 64 -2.64 -12.45 2.26
CA GLU A 64 -3.28 -11.75 3.38
C GLU A 64 -2.77 -10.31 3.53
N SER A 65 -1.47 -10.10 3.73
CA SER A 65 -0.94 -8.74 3.88
C SER A 65 0.52 -8.60 3.48
N VAL A 66 0.93 -7.37 3.24
CA VAL A 66 2.32 -6.98 3.02
C VAL A 66 2.59 -5.69 3.80
N ARG A 67 3.78 -5.57 4.38
CA ARG A 67 4.27 -4.36 5.05
C ARG A 67 5.58 -3.92 4.45
N PHE A 68 5.70 -2.62 4.30
CA PHE A 68 6.88 -1.94 3.81
C PHE A 68 7.29 -0.86 4.81
N GLN A 69 8.60 -0.65 4.95
CA GLN A 69 9.17 0.44 5.73
C GLN A 69 10.03 1.28 4.80
N TRP A 70 9.76 2.58 4.72
CA TRP A 70 10.59 3.53 3.98
C TRP A 70 12.02 3.52 4.54
N GLU A 71 13.03 3.69 3.69
CA GLU A 71 14.43 3.76 4.15
C GLU A 71 14.65 4.91 5.15
N ASP A 72 13.93 6.03 4.99
CA ASP A 72 13.97 7.17 5.91
C ASP A 72 13.38 6.87 7.30
N ASP A 73 12.59 5.80 7.42
CA ASP A 73 11.99 5.31 8.67
C ASP A 73 12.78 4.13 9.27
N GLU A 74 13.98 3.81 8.77
CA GLU A 74 14.81 2.71 9.29
C GLU A 74 15.12 2.90 10.78
N GLY A 75 14.80 1.89 11.59
CA GLY A 75 15.01 1.91 13.04
C GLY A 75 13.83 2.49 13.84
N GLU A 76 12.81 3.03 13.16
CA GLU A 76 11.54 3.43 13.75
C GLU A 76 10.48 2.33 13.62
N ASP A 77 9.35 2.48 14.31
CA ASP A 77 8.20 1.57 14.24
C ASP A 77 7.19 1.95 13.13
N TYR A 78 7.59 2.82 12.18
CA TYR A 78 6.76 3.30 11.08
C TYR A 78 6.83 2.37 9.85
N TYR A 79 5.67 2.12 9.26
CA TYR A 79 5.49 1.28 8.08
C TYR A 79 4.17 1.61 7.40
N PHE A 80 4.04 1.28 6.12
CA PHE A 80 2.74 1.15 5.50
C PHE A 80 2.36 -0.33 5.32
N GLU A 81 1.12 -0.67 5.67
CA GLU A 81 0.57 -2.03 5.53
C GLU A 81 -0.61 -2.04 4.57
N LEU A 82 -0.61 -3.02 3.67
CA LEU A 82 -1.73 -3.35 2.81
C LEU A 82 -2.28 -4.71 3.25
N LEU A 83 -3.43 -4.71 3.92
CA LEU A 83 -4.08 -5.89 4.49
C LEU A 83 -5.39 -6.20 3.76
N ILE A 84 -5.50 -7.42 3.23
CA ILE A 84 -6.75 -7.94 2.68
C ILE A 84 -7.61 -8.50 3.81
N ARG A 85 -8.82 -7.98 3.94
CA ARG A 85 -9.87 -8.52 4.80
C ARG A 85 -10.99 -9.08 3.94
N VAL A 86 -11.47 -10.27 4.27
CA VAL A 86 -12.66 -10.87 3.64
C VAL A 86 -13.76 -10.94 4.68
N ASP A 87 -14.88 -10.28 4.43
CA ASP A 87 -16.03 -10.36 5.33
C ASP A 87 -16.55 -11.81 5.40
N PRO A 88 -16.70 -12.40 6.60
CA PRO A 88 -17.07 -13.81 6.74
C PRO A 88 -18.52 -14.09 6.29
N MET A 89 -19.39 -13.09 6.28
CA MET A 89 -20.80 -13.21 5.94
C MET A 89 -21.07 -12.84 4.48
N THR A 90 -20.67 -11.64 4.05
CA THR A 90 -20.94 -11.13 2.70
C THR A 90 -19.92 -11.60 1.67
N LYS A 91 -18.76 -12.10 2.12
CA LYS A 91 -17.60 -12.46 1.28
C LYS A 91 -17.00 -11.28 0.50
N GLN A 92 -17.37 -10.05 0.86
CA GLN A 92 -16.76 -8.86 0.27
C GLN A 92 -15.29 -8.76 0.67
N VAL A 93 -14.47 -8.29 -0.27
CA VAL A 93 -13.05 -8.04 -0.04
C VAL A 93 -12.86 -6.57 0.28
N ALA A 94 -12.15 -6.29 1.36
CA ALA A 94 -11.72 -4.96 1.74
C ALA A 94 -10.18 -4.91 1.77
N LEU A 95 -9.63 -3.78 1.33
CA LEU A 95 -8.23 -3.42 1.56
C LEU A 95 -8.18 -2.45 2.73
N ILE A 96 -7.46 -2.83 3.78
CA ILE A 96 -7.13 -1.97 4.90
C ILE A 96 -5.71 -1.44 4.66
N VAL A 97 -5.58 -0.12 4.59
CA VAL A 97 -4.31 0.58 4.52
C VAL A 97 -3.98 1.11 5.91
N THR A 98 -2.79 0.82 6.41
CA THR A 98 -2.21 1.47 7.60
C THR A 98 -1.03 2.29 7.16
N ASP A 99 -0.89 3.50 7.70
CA ASP A 99 0.26 4.37 7.44
C ASP A 99 0.47 5.35 8.61
N PHE A 100 1.54 6.14 8.58
CA PHE A 100 1.93 7.09 9.62
C PHE A 100 2.32 8.44 9.00
N ALA A 101 1.79 9.53 9.56
CA ALA A 101 2.12 10.90 9.12
C ALA A 101 2.18 11.86 10.31
N GLU A 102 2.82 13.01 10.14
CA GLU A 102 2.71 14.10 11.13
C GLU A 102 1.25 14.59 11.24
N GLU A 103 0.85 15.11 12.40
CA GLU A 103 -0.57 15.41 12.68
C GLU A 103 -1.19 16.37 11.65
N ASP A 104 -0.41 17.33 11.16
CA ASP A 104 -0.79 18.30 10.14
C ASP A 104 -0.75 17.76 8.71
N GLU A 105 -0.12 16.60 8.47
CA GLU A 105 0.01 15.95 7.16
C GLU A 105 -0.96 14.78 6.97
N ILE A 106 -1.65 14.31 8.03
CA ILE A 106 -2.54 13.13 7.98
C ILE A 106 -3.59 13.25 6.86
N GLU A 107 -4.23 14.41 6.72
CA GLU A 107 -5.30 14.56 5.72
C GLU A 107 -4.77 14.54 4.28
N ASP A 108 -3.57 15.08 4.05
CA ASP A 108 -2.90 15.01 2.75
C ASP A 108 -2.47 13.57 2.44
N ALA A 109 -1.91 12.86 3.43
CA ALA A 109 -1.54 11.45 3.29
C ALA A 109 -2.76 10.57 2.98
N LYS A 110 -3.91 10.82 3.62
CA LYS A 110 -5.16 10.11 3.29
C LYS A 110 -5.62 10.39 1.87
N LEU A 111 -5.55 11.64 1.40
CA LEU A 111 -5.95 12.01 0.05
C LEU A 111 -5.06 11.33 -1.00
N LEU A 112 -3.75 11.21 -0.75
CA LEU A 112 -2.84 10.44 -1.60
C LEU A 112 -3.29 8.98 -1.70
N TRP A 113 -3.60 8.33 -0.57
CA TRP A 113 -4.12 6.97 -0.56
C TRP A 113 -5.47 6.84 -1.30
N GLU A 114 -6.40 7.76 -1.11
CA GLU A 114 -7.68 7.74 -1.83
C GLU A 114 -7.49 7.83 -3.35
N ASN A 115 -6.54 8.65 -3.81
CA ASN A 115 -6.17 8.76 -5.22
C ASN A 115 -5.53 7.46 -5.73
N SER A 116 -4.56 6.90 -5.01
CA SER A 116 -3.93 5.61 -5.38
C SER A 116 -4.95 4.48 -5.43
N ILE A 117 -5.88 4.41 -4.46
CA ILE A 117 -6.95 3.40 -4.47
C ILE A 117 -7.94 3.62 -5.61
N THR A 118 -8.18 4.86 -6.03
CA THR A 118 -8.98 5.14 -7.24
C THR A 118 -8.29 4.56 -8.48
N SER A 119 -6.97 4.73 -8.62
CA SER A 119 -6.19 4.10 -9.70
C SER A 119 -6.21 2.57 -9.61
N LEU A 120 -6.13 2.01 -8.39
CA LEU A 120 -6.23 0.56 -8.17
C LEU A 120 -7.58 0.02 -8.63
N ARG A 121 -8.67 0.75 -8.36
CA ARG A 121 -10.01 0.34 -8.80
C ARG A 121 -10.08 0.25 -10.31
N GLN A 122 -9.54 1.25 -11.01
CA GLN A 122 -9.49 1.29 -12.46
C GLN A 122 -8.65 0.15 -13.04
N SER A 123 -7.47 -0.13 -12.47
CA SER A 123 -6.56 -1.17 -12.98
C SER A 123 -7.14 -2.58 -12.84
N ILE A 124 -7.94 -2.85 -11.80
CA ILE A 124 -8.62 -4.14 -11.61
C ILE A 124 -10.05 -4.19 -12.17
N GLY A 125 -10.52 -3.09 -12.77
CA GLY A 125 -11.82 -3.00 -13.47
C GLY A 125 -13.03 -2.99 -12.54
N CYS A 126 -12.91 -2.35 -11.37
CA CYS A 126 -13.98 -2.24 -10.37
C CYS A 126 -14.47 -0.82 -10.12
#